data_AF-A0A9C9Q5K0-F1
#
_entry.id   AF-A0A9C9Q5K0-F1
#
_cell.length_a   1.000
_cell.length_b   1.000
_cell.length_c   1.000
_cell.angle_alpha   90.00
_cell.angle_beta   90.00
_cell.angle_gamma   90.00
#
_symmetry.space_group_name_H-M   'P 1'
#
loop_
_entity.id
_entity.type
_entity.pdbx_description
1 polymer ?
#
loop_
_entity_poly.entity_id
_entity_poly.type
_entity_poly.pdbx_seq_one_letter_code
_entity_poly.pdbx_strand_id
1 'polypeptide(L)'
;MIRTTTSLGALLLLGLGSGIGSAAEPPSAAQLYGEHCAECHGQGRLGGMGPALLPENLSRTSPAKAHTDIREGLPATQMPAFGDQLSDVQIQSLVDYVFTPLPHVPQWGEDEIKASQIIHNAPGSLPDKPVYDADPLNLFIVVEIGDHHATILDGDTFESIYRFPTRRALHGGPKYAQNGRFVYFASRDGWISKFDMYNLKLVAETRAGINTRNLAVSGDGRYVMVGNYLPHTLVVLDASDLSLIKIIPVGDEKGLKSSRVSAVYQAAPRNSFIAALKDIPEVWEISYEDDAKPPYTGLVHDYRKDSG
;
A
#
# COMPACT_ATOMS: atom_id res chain seq x y z
N MET A 1 1.78 54.60 -87.76
CA MET A 1 3.12 54.44 -87.16
C MET A 1 3.00 53.58 -85.91
N ILE A 2 3.52 52.36 -86.03
CA ILE A 2 3.99 51.38 -85.04
C ILE A 2 3.90 51.77 -83.55
N ARG A 3 3.24 50.92 -82.74
CA ARG A 3 3.63 50.50 -81.36
C ARG A 3 2.61 49.48 -80.82
N THR A 4 2.87 48.19 -81.02
CA THR A 4 3.49 47.23 -80.05
C THR A 4 2.54 46.76 -78.95
N THR A 5 2.01 45.57 -79.17
CA THR A 5 1.36 44.64 -78.24
C THR A 5 2.36 44.08 -77.22
N THR A 6 2.02 44.08 -75.94
CA THR A 6 2.72 43.30 -74.90
C THR A 6 1.70 42.45 -74.15
N SER A 7 1.75 41.15 -74.42
CA SER A 7 1.03 40.10 -73.70
C SER A 7 1.83 39.70 -72.47
N LEU A 8 1.30 39.93 -71.26
CA LEU A 8 1.87 39.40 -70.03
C LEU A 8 1.39 37.95 -69.86
N GLY A 9 2.28 36.99 -70.11
CA GLY A 9 2.07 35.59 -69.77
C GLY A 9 2.27 35.38 -68.27
N ALA A 10 1.23 34.93 -67.57
CA ALA A 10 1.32 34.47 -66.19
C ALA A 10 1.98 33.08 -66.17
N LEU A 11 3.23 33.02 -65.72
CA LEU A 11 3.94 31.77 -65.45
C LEU A 11 3.46 31.22 -64.10
N LEU A 12 2.58 30.22 -64.11
CA LEU A 12 2.22 29.45 -62.93
C LEU A 12 3.42 28.57 -62.54
N LEU A 13 4.24 29.03 -61.59
CA LEU A 13 5.20 28.18 -60.88
C LEU A 13 4.42 27.30 -59.91
N LEU A 14 4.17 26.04 -60.28
CA LEU A 14 3.81 24.99 -59.32
C LEU A 14 5.00 24.76 -58.39
N GLY A 15 5.00 25.44 -57.24
CA GLY A 15 5.82 25.07 -56.11
C GLY A 15 5.34 23.72 -55.58
N LEU A 16 6.09 22.66 -55.85
CA LEU A 16 6.00 21.41 -55.09
C LEU A 16 6.42 21.73 -53.65
N GLY A 17 5.44 22.07 -52.81
CA GLY A 17 5.61 22.09 -51.38
C GLY A 17 5.84 20.66 -50.92
N SER A 18 7.10 20.29 -50.69
CA SER A 18 7.46 19.10 -49.92
C SER A 18 6.86 19.26 -48.52
N GLY A 19 5.65 18.74 -48.33
CA GLY A 19 5.06 18.54 -47.02
C GLY A 19 5.93 17.55 -46.27
N ILE A 20 6.88 18.04 -45.49
CA ILE A 20 7.50 17.27 -44.42
C ILE A 20 6.36 17.03 -43.44
N GLY A 21 5.68 15.89 -43.57
CA GLY A 21 4.79 15.41 -42.53
C GLY A 21 5.63 15.25 -41.28
N SER A 22 5.37 16.05 -40.24
CA SER A 22 5.81 15.73 -38.89
C SER A 22 5.25 14.36 -38.57
N ALA A 23 6.10 13.33 -38.62
CA ALA A 23 5.79 12.07 -37.99
C ALA A 23 5.47 12.40 -36.52
N ALA A 24 4.28 12.00 -36.06
CA ALA A 24 3.92 12.17 -34.66
C ALA A 24 5.00 11.50 -33.80
N GLU A 25 5.49 12.21 -32.77
CA GLU A 25 6.45 11.63 -31.85
C GLU A 25 5.86 10.35 -31.23
N PRO A 26 6.67 9.30 -31.06
CA PRO A 26 6.22 8.09 -30.39
C PRO A 26 5.72 8.45 -28.98
N PRO A 27 4.65 7.79 -28.50
CA PRO A 27 4.10 8.10 -27.19
C PRO A 27 5.16 7.87 -26.11
N SER A 28 5.27 8.82 -25.19
CA SER A 28 6.14 8.71 -24.03
C SER A 28 5.68 7.58 -23.11
N ALA A 29 6.61 7.04 -22.30
CA ALA A 29 6.26 6.01 -21.32
C ALA A 29 5.17 6.46 -20.33
N ALA A 30 5.12 7.75 -19.99
CA ALA A 30 4.06 8.30 -19.14
C ALA A 30 2.68 8.28 -19.83
N GLN A 31 2.62 8.56 -21.13
CA GLN A 31 1.38 8.46 -21.91
C GLN A 31 0.91 7.01 -22.02
N LEU A 32 1.82 6.09 -22.37
CA LEU A 32 1.54 4.66 -22.42
C LEU A 32 1.05 4.14 -21.06
N TYR A 33 1.68 4.58 -19.97
CA TYR A 33 1.27 4.21 -18.62
C TYR A 33 -0.13 4.71 -18.29
N GLY A 34 -0.42 5.97 -18.63
CA GLY A 34 -1.74 6.57 -18.45
C GLY A 34 -2.86 5.85 -19.20
N GLU A 35 -2.56 5.36 -20.41
CA GLU A 35 -3.50 4.67 -21.29
C GLU A 35 -3.75 3.21 -20.89
N HIS A 36 -2.69 2.48 -20.53
CA HIS A 36 -2.77 1.02 -20.38
C HIS A 36 -2.71 0.53 -18.92
N CYS A 37 -2.18 1.33 -17.99
CA CYS A 37 -1.83 0.84 -16.65
C CYS A 37 -2.55 1.60 -15.53
N ALA A 38 -2.78 2.90 -15.70
CA ALA A 38 -3.18 3.80 -14.62
C ALA A 38 -4.59 3.52 -14.07
N GLU A 39 -5.49 2.90 -14.83
CA GLU A 39 -6.83 2.52 -14.35
C GLU A 39 -6.75 1.55 -13.15
N CYS A 40 -5.83 0.60 -13.22
CA CYS A 40 -5.63 -0.39 -12.15
C CYS A 40 -4.59 0.08 -11.12
N HIS A 41 -3.50 0.70 -11.58
CA HIS A 41 -2.33 0.99 -10.75
C HIS A 41 -2.23 2.45 -10.28
N GLY A 42 -3.21 3.28 -10.66
CA GLY A 42 -3.28 4.70 -10.35
C GLY A 42 -2.31 5.55 -11.19
N GLN A 43 -2.72 6.77 -11.56
CA GLN A 43 -1.90 7.69 -12.37
C GLN A 43 -0.51 7.95 -11.76
N GLY A 44 -0.41 7.99 -10.44
CA GLY A 44 0.86 8.19 -9.71
C GLY A 44 1.67 6.91 -9.45
N ARG A 45 1.29 5.75 -10.02
CA ARG A 45 1.85 4.43 -9.68
C ARG A 45 1.63 3.99 -8.23
N LEU A 46 0.69 4.63 -7.53
CA LEU A 46 0.47 4.42 -6.10
C LEU A 46 -0.44 3.23 -5.79
N GLY A 47 -0.90 2.51 -6.80
CA GLY A 47 -1.80 1.37 -6.65
C GLY A 47 -3.26 1.77 -6.47
N GLY A 48 -4.15 0.84 -6.80
CA GLY A 48 -5.59 0.97 -6.76
C GLY A 48 -6.21 -0.43 -6.72
N MET A 49 -6.81 -0.88 -7.83
CA MET A 49 -7.20 -2.29 -8.00
C MET A 49 -5.97 -3.22 -8.11
N GLY A 50 -4.93 -2.73 -8.77
CA GLY A 50 -3.61 -3.35 -8.85
C GLY A 50 -2.64 -2.75 -7.81
N PRO A 51 -1.53 -3.45 -7.51
CA PRO A 51 -0.54 -2.97 -6.55
C PRO A 51 0.15 -1.68 -7.01
N ALA A 52 0.77 -0.96 -6.06
CA ALA A 52 1.64 0.16 -6.39
C ALA A 52 2.88 -0.31 -7.19
N LEU A 53 3.25 0.45 -8.22
CA LEU A 53 4.33 0.16 -9.17
C LEU A 53 5.51 1.13 -8.99
N LEU A 54 5.96 1.26 -7.74
CA LEU A 54 7.16 2.00 -7.38
C LEU A 54 8.35 1.04 -7.20
N PRO A 55 9.60 1.50 -7.39
CA PRO A 55 10.79 0.65 -7.25
C PRO A 55 10.83 -0.12 -5.92
N GLU A 56 10.41 0.51 -4.83
CA GLU A 56 10.40 -0.09 -3.48
C GLU A 56 9.31 -1.16 -3.33
N ASN A 57 8.22 -1.05 -4.08
CA ASN A 57 7.15 -2.05 -4.13
C ASN A 57 7.54 -3.22 -5.04
N LEU A 58 8.28 -2.94 -6.12
CA LEU A 58 8.80 -3.91 -7.08
C LEU A 58 10.12 -4.56 -6.65
N SER A 59 10.55 -4.39 -5.40
CA SER A 59 11.85 -4.89 -4.90
C SER A 59 12.09 -6.41 -5.02
N ARG A 60 11.06 -7.20 -5.35
CA ARG A 60 11.12 -8.65 -5.56
C ARG A 60 10.91 -9.06 -7.02
N THR A 61 10.79 -8.08 -7.92
CA THR A 61 10.52 -8.25 -9.33
C THR A 61 11.68 -7.66 -10.10
N SER A 62 12.36 -8.45 -10.92
CA SER A 62 13.42 -7.92 -11.78
C SER A 62 12.82 -7.16 -12.97
N PRO A 63 13.54 -6.20 -13.59
CA PRO A 63 13.09 -5.55 -14.82
C PRO A 63 12.74 -6.54 -15.94
N ALA A 64 13.53 -7.61 -16.09
CA ALA A 64 13.25 -8.67 -17.06
C ALA A 64 11.93 -9.39 -16.78
N LYS A 65 11.66 -9.72 -15.50
CA LYS A 65 10.37 -10.30 -15.11
C LYS A 65 9.22 -9.32 -15.36
N ALA A 66 9.38 -8.04 -15.01
CA ALA A 66 8.35 -7.03 -15.27
C ALA A 66 8.07 -6.89 -16.77
N HIS A 67 9.08 -6.97 -17.62
CA HIS A 67 8.92 -6.97 -19.08
C HIS A 67 8.07 -8.16 -19.54
N THR A 68 8.39 -9.38 -19.08
CA THR A 68 7.58 -10.58 -19.37
C THR A 68 6.16 -10.43 -18.84
N ASP A 69 5.98 -9.97 -17.60
CA ASP A 69 4.66 -9.81 -16.97
C ASP A 69 3.79 -8.80 -17.73
N ILE A 70 4.36 -7.71 -18.27
CA ILE A 70 3.63 -6.75 -19.12
C ILE A 70 3.29 -7.37 -20.49
N ARG A 71 4.24 -8.09 -21.10
CA ARG A 71 4.05 -8.71 -22.42
C ARG A 71 2.98 -9.80 -22.38
N GLU A 72 3.06 -10.71 -21.41
CA GLU A 72 2.28 -11.95 -21.36
C GLU A 72 1.10 -11.89 -20.39
N GLY A 73 1.03 -10.85 -19.56
CA GLY A 73 0.07 -10.76 -18.47
C GLY A 73 0.47 -11.66 -17.30
N LEU A 74 -0.34 -11.65 -16.24
CA LEU A 74 -0.13 -12.51 -15.07
C LEU A 74 -1.26 -13.54 -14.98
N PRO A 75 -0.96 -14.85 -15.13
CA PRO A 75 -1.96 -15.92 -15.03
C PRO A 75 -2.76 -15.87 -13.73
N ALA A 76 -4.06 -16.17 -13.82
CA ALA A 76 -4.99 -16.15 -12.69
C ALA A 76 -5.10 -14.77 -11.98
N THR A 77 -4.84 -13.68 -12.72
CA THR A 77 -5.07 -12.32 -12.24
C THR A 77 -5.82 -11.48 -13.27
N GLN A 78 -6.25 -10.29 -12.84
CA GLN A 78 -6.86 -9.29 -13.72
C GLN A 78 -5.84 -8.50 -14.57
N MET A 79 -4.54 -8.79 -14.48
CA MET A 79 -3.52 -8.09 -15.27
C MET A 79 -3.41 -8.75 -16.66
N PRO A 80 -3.88 -8.08 -17.73
CA PRO A 80 -3.91 -8.66 -19.08
C PRO A 80 -2.53 -8.65 -19.73
N ALA A 81 -2.42 -9.39 -20.84
CA ALA A 81 -1.26 -9.33 -21.73
C ALA A 81 -1.33 -8.08 -22.63
N PHE A 82 -0.23 -7.33 -22.72
CA PHE A 82 -0.12 -6.17 -23.61
C PHE A 82 0.75 -6.43 -24.84
N GLY A 83 1.26 -7.66 -25.01
CA GLY A 83 2.20 -8.02 -26.08
C GLY A 83 1.68 -7.83 -27.50
N ASP A 84 0.35 -7.82 -27.70
CA ASP A 84 -0.32 -7.59 -28.99
C ASP A 84 -0.65 -6.10 -29.22
N GLN A 85 -0.58 -5.27 -28.18
CA GLN A 85 -0.93 -3.84 -28.21
C GLN A 85 0.32 -2.95 -28.19
N LEU A 86 1.40 -3.42 -27.55
CA LEU A 86 2.63 -2.67 -27.34
C LEU A 86 3.81 -3.40 -27.97
N SER A 87 4.63 -2.64 -28.69
CA SER A 87 5.93 -3.12 -29.17
C SER A 87 6.90 -3.37 -28.01
N ASP A 88 7.93 -4.17 -28.27
CA ASP A 88 8.96 -4.49 -27.27
C ASP A 88 9.63 -3.23 -26.70
N VAL A 89 9.90 -2.25 -27.56
CA VAL A 89 10.47 -0.95 -27.17
C VAL A 89 9.52 -0.17 -26.25
N GLN A 90 8.22 -0.19 -26.52
CA GLN A 90 7.22 0.45 -25.67
C GLN A 90 7.10 -0.24 -24.32
N ILE A 91 7.10 -1.58 -24.29
CA ILE A 91 7.09 -2.36 -23.04
C ILE A 91 8.34 -2.06 -22.22
N GLN A 92 9.53 -2.05 -22.84
CA GLN A 92 10.76 -1.69 -22.14
C GLN A 92 10.70 -0.26 -21.59
N SER A 93 10.12 0.69 -22.32
CA SER A 93 9.93 2.06 -21.83
C SER A 93 9.02 2.13 -20.60
N LEU A 94 7.99 1.29 -20.53
CA LEU A 94 7.11 1.16 -19.35
C LEU A 94 7.85 0.54 -18.17
N VAL A 95 8.68 -0.49 -18.41
CA VAL A 95 9.54 -1.08 -17.38
C VAL A 95 10.47 0.00 -16.80
N ASP A 96 11.21 0.71 -17.65
CA ASP A 96 12.12 1.76 -17.21
C ASP A 96 11.37 2.85 -16.43
N TYR A 97 10.16 3.20 -16.87
CA TYR A 97 9.30 4.17 -16.19
C TYR A 97 8.88 3.71 -14.78
N VAL A 98 8.40 2.47 -14.61
CA VAL A 98 7.97 1.99 -13.27
C VAL A 98 9.14 1.75 -12.31
N PHE A 99 10.34 1.47 -12.83
CA PHE A 99 11.57 1.37 -12.04
C PHE A 99 12.29 2.71 -11.82
N THR A 100 11.78 3.82 -12.37
CA THR A 100 12.29 5.17 -12.09
C THR A 100 11.67 5.70 -10.79
N PRO A 101 12.49 6.11 -9.78
CA PRO A 101 11.99 6.74 -8.57
C PRO A 101 11.14 7.99 -8.87
N LEU A 102 10.13 8.25 -8.05
CA LEU A 102 9.37 9.50 -8.17
C LEU A 102 10.28 10.70 -7.84
N PRO A 103 10.13 11.85 -8.52
CA PRO A 103 10.93 13.04 -8.25
C PRO A 103 10.69 13.60 -6.84
N HIS A 104 9.50 13.32 -6.28
CA HIS A 104 9.11 13.68 -4.93
C HIS A 104 8.37 12.50 -4.29
N VAL A 105 8.46 12.40 -2.96
CA VAL A 105 7.66 11.45 -2.20
C VAL A 105 6.18 11.78 -2.41
N PRO A 106 5.36 10.82 -2.87
CA PRO A 106 3.94 11.04 -3.10
C PRO A 106 3.24 11.39 -1.79
N GLN A 107 2.27 12.30 -1.88
CA GLN A 107 1.42 12.66 -0.75
C GLN A 107 0.48 11.48 -0.43
N TRP A 108 0.55 11.01 0.81
CA TRP A 108 -0.43 10.10 1.40
C TRP A 108 -0.55 10.46 2.88
N GLY A 109 -1.28 11.54 3.14
CA GLY A 109 -1.45 12.16 4.44
C GLY A 109 -2.85 11.93 5.00
N GLU A 110 -3.29 12.86 5.83
CA GLU A 110 -4.54 12.75 6.58
C GLU A 110 -5.77 12.61 5.68
N ASP A 111 -5.86 13.42 4.62
CA ASP A 111 -7.00 13.43 3.71
C ASP A 111 -7.12 12.11 2.95
N GLU A 112 -6.01 11.59 2.41
CA GLU A 112 -6.01 10.33 1.66
C GLU A 112 -6.34 9.13 2.55
N ILE A 113 -5.79 9.09 3.77
CA ILE A 113 -6.08 8.01 4.72
C ILE A 113 -7.56 8.05 5.12
N LYS A 114 -8.09 9.22 5.49
CA LYS A 114 -9.51 9.36 5.86
C LYS A 114 -10.44 9.01 4.71
N ALA A 115 -10.14 9.47 3.50
CA ALA A 115 -10.94 9.18 2.30
C ALA A 115 -10.92 7.68 1.91
N SER A 116 -9.89 6.94 2.34
CA SER A 116 -9.76 5.51 2.06
C SER A 116 -10.55 4.60 3.00
N GLN A 117 -11.11 5.12 4.09
CA GLN A 117 -11.81 4.31 5.09
C GLN A 117 -13.08 3.69 4.50
N ILE A 118 -13.25 2.39 4.72
CA ILE A 118 -14.43 1.62 4.34
C ILE A 118 -14.96 0.94 5.58
N ILE A 119 -16.20 1.23 5.96
CA ILE A 119 -16.91 0.53 7.02
C ILE A 119 -17.83 -0.51 6.38
N HIS A 120 -17.50 -1.79 6.56
CA HIS A 120 -18.31 -2.91 6.07
C HIS A 120 -19.40 -3.27 7.08
N ASN A 121 -19.05 -3.29 8.37
CA ASN A 121 -19.97 -3.50 9.49
C ASN A 121 -19.59 -2.53 10.61
N ALA A 122 -20.53 -1.68 11.04
CA ALA A 122 -20.26 -0.66 12.05
C ALA A 122 -19.84 -1.28 13.40
N PRO A 123 -18.96 -0.63 14.18
CA PRO A 123 -18.59 -1.12 15.51
C PRO A 123 -19.83 -1.40 16.38
N GLY A 124 -19.86 -2.56 17.02
CA GLY A 124 -20.98 -2.99 17.87
C GLY A 124 -22.24 -3.47 17.13
N SER A 125 -22.28 -3.43 15.79
CA SER A 125 -23.43 -3.91 15.01
C SER A 125 -23.53 -5.45 14.93
N LEU A 126 -22.43 -6.16 15.18
CA LEU A 126 -22.36 -7.62 15.09
C LEU A 126 -22.45 -8.27 16.49
N PRO A 127 -23.21 -9.38 16.63
CA PRO A 127 -23.34 -10.10 17.89
C PRO A 127 -22.01 -10.45 18.56
N ASP A 128 -21.94 -10.37 19.88
CA ASP A 128 -20.77 -10.81 20.66
C ASP A 128 -20.83 -12.32 20.97
N LYS A 129 -20.93 -13.12 19.91
CA LYS A 129 -20.89 -14.59 19.99
C LYS A 129 -20.42 -15.20 18.68
N PRO A 130 -19.67 -16.31 18.72
CA PRO A 130 -19.32 -17.07 17.52
C PRO A 130 -20.56 -17.56 16.76
N VAL A 131 -20.47 -17.59 15.42
CA VAL A 131 -21.48 -18.20 14.52
C VAL A 131 -21.14 -19.65 14.14
N TYR A 132 -20.13 -20.22 14.79
CA TYR A 132 -19.63 -21.59 14.64
C TYR A 132 -19.43 -22.22 16.01
N ASP A 133 -19.32 -23.55 16.06
CA ASP A 133 -19.20 -24.31 17.30
C ASP A 133 -17.75 -24.55 17.76
N ALA A 134 -16.76 -24.39 16.87
CA ALA A 134 -15.34 -24.57 17.19
C ALA A 134 -14.84 -23.61 18.28
N ASP A 135 -13.86 -24.03 19.08
CA ASP A 135 -13.26 -23.19 20.14
C ASP A 135 -12.60 -21.95 19.53
N PRO A 136 -13.10 -20.73 19.83
CA PRO A 136 -12.53 -19.50 19.28
C PRO A 136 -11.07 -19.24 19.68
N LEU A 137 -10.59 -19.87 20.76
CA LEU A 137 -9.20 -19.74 21.22
C LEU A 137 -8.24 -20.72 20.56
N ASN A 138 -8.76 -21.68 19.78
CA ASN A 138 -7.98 -22.68 19.05
C ASN A 138 -8.19 -22.57 17.53
N LEU A 139 -8.40 -21.36 17.01
CA LEU A 139 -8.52 -21.15 15.57
C LEU A 139 -7.17 -20.83 14.91
N PHE A 140 -6.98 -21.33 13.70
CA PHE A 140 -5.87 -20.91 12.84
C PHE A 140 -6.37 -19.99 11.72
N ILE A 141 -5.55 -19.00 11.38
CA ILE A 141 -5.72 -18.20 10.16
C ILE A 141 -4.63 -18.59 9.18
N VAL A 142 -5.03 -19.23 8.09
CA VAL A 142 -4.14 -19.65 7.01
C VAL A 142 -4.21 -18.61 5.90
N VAL A 143 -3.12 -17.88 5.68
CA VAL A 143 -3.03 -16.86 4.62
C VAL A 143 -2.62 -17.52 3.30
N GLU A 144 -3.49 -17.41 2.31
CA GLU A 144 -3.35 -18.00 0.97
C GLU A 144 -2.86 -16.93 -0.01
N ILE A 145 -1.54 -16.75 -0.08
CA ILE A 145 -0.92 -15.64 -0.85
C ILE A 145 -1.20 -15.76 -2.36
N GLY A 146 -1.33 -16.98 -2.86
CA GLY A 146 -1.43 -17.28 -4.30
C GLY A 146 -2.63 -16.65 -4.99
N ASP A 147 -3.82 -16.71 -4.36
CA ASP A 147 -5.06 -16.15 -4.90
C ASP A 147 -5.71 -15.11 -3.97
N HIS A 148 -4.94 -14.62 -2.99
CA HIS A 148 -5.30 -13.53 -2.09
C HIS A 148 -6.52 -13.84 -1.20
N HIS A 149 -6.53 -15.01 -0.58
CA HIS A 149 -7.53 -15.39 0.41
C HIS A 149 -6.92 -15.64 1.79
N ALA A 150 -7.79 -15.77 2.78
CA ALA A 150 -7.46 -16.41 4.04
C ALA A 150 -8.56 -17.40 4.43
N THR A 151 -8.14 -18.48 5.09
CA THR A 151 -9.03 -19.49 5.63
C THR A 151 -8.94 -19.51 7.15
N ILE A 152 -10.10 -19.49 7.81
CA ILE A 152 -10.25 -19.81 9.22
C ILE A 152 -10.40 -21.32 9.34
N LEU A 153 -9.49 -21.93 10.10
CA LEU A 153 -9.43 -23.37 10.32
C LEU A 153 -9.70 -23.67 11.79
N ASP A 154 -10.49 -24.70 12.05
CA ASP A 154 -10.62 -25.29 13.38
C ASP A 154 -9.29 -25.96 13.76
N GLY A 155 -8.72 -25.62 14.92
CA GLY A 155 -7.45 -26.16 15.38
C GLY A 155 -7.53 -27.56 15.99
N ASP A 156 -8.72 -28.05 16.33
CA ASP A 156 -8.92 -29.41 16.84
C ASP A 156 -9.13 -30.41 15.69
N THR A 157 -9.95 -30.02 14.70
CA THR A 157 -10.32 -30.91 13.58
C THR A 157 -9.51 -30.67 12.31
N PHE A 158 -8.87 -29.52 12.18
CA PHE A 158 -8.24 -29.03 10.95
C PHE A 158 -9.20 -28.86 9.77
N GLU A 159 -10.51 -28.76 10.03
CA GLU A 159 -11.51 -28.47 9.00
C GLU A 159 -11.60 -26.96 8.74
N SER A 160 -11.92 -26.60 7.49
CA SER A 160 -12.16 -25.22 7.08
C SER A 160 -13.52 -24.76 7.59
N ILE A 161 -13.52 -23.72 8.42
CA ILE A 161 -14.75 -23.07 8.90
C ILE A 161 -15.22 -22.05 7.86
N TYR A 162 -14.30 -21.23 7.36
CA TYR A 162 -14.62 -20.13 6.46
C TYR A 162 -13.43 -19.67 5.65
N ARG A 163 -13.66 -19.37 4.38
CA ARG A 163 -12.65 -18.83 3.47
C ARG A 163 -13.15 -17.51 2.89
N PHE A 164 -12.31 -16.49 2.91
CA PHE A 164 -12.70 -15.14 2.47
C PHE A 164 -11.61 -14.44 1.66
N PRO A 165 -11.99 -13.56 0.73
CA PRO A 165 -11.03 -12.76 -0.02
C PRO A 165 -10.35 -11.74 0.90
N THR A 166 -9.08 -11.48 0.62
CA THR A 166 -8.25 -10.52 1.35
C THR A 166 -7.70 -9.46 0.39
N ARG A 167 -7.11 -8.40 0.95
CA ARG A 167 -6.25 -7.51 0.18
C ARG A 167 -5.01 -8.26 -0.31
N ARG A 168 -4.46 -7.83 -1.44
CA ARG A 168 -3.31 -8.52 -2.05
C ARG A 168 -2.07 -8.38 -1.18
N ALA A 169 -1.15 -9.34 -1.30
CA ALA A 169 0.17 -9.27 -0.68
C ALA A 169 0.13 -8.93 0.83
N LEU A 170 -0.71 -9.64 1.59
CA LEU A 170 -0.66 -9.61 3.05
C LEU A 170 0.77 -9.86 3.55
N HIS A 171 1.19 -9.13 4.59
CA HIS A 171 2.54 -9.17 5.09
C HIS A 171 2.60 -9.06 6.62
N GLY A 172 3.58 -9.75 7.19
CA GLY A 172 3.66 -9.97 8.64
C GLY A 172 2.61 -10.97 9.12
N GLY A 173 2.73 -11.40 10.38
CA GLY A 173 1.68 -12.17 11.03
C GLY A 173 0.46 -11.29 11.30
N PRO A 174 -0.77 -11.78 11.07
CA PRO A 174 -1.98 -11.11 11.55
C PRO A 174 -1.88 -10.83 13.05
N LYS A 175 -2.34 -9.66 13.49
CA LYS A 175 -2.34 -9.31 14.92
C LYS A 175 -3.75 -9.42 15.47
N TYR A 176 -3.88 -9.83 16.72
CA TYR A 176 -5.17 -10.04 17.36
C TYR A 176 -5.44 -8.95 18.38
N ALA A 177 -6.71 -8.59 18.55
CA ALA A 177 -7.16 -7.97 19.79
C ALA A 177 -6.93 -8.94 20.96
N GLN A 178 -6.75 -8.42 22.17
CA GLN A 178 -6.44 -9.24 23.36
C GLN A 178 -7.47 -10.35 23.63
N ASN A 179 -8.74 -10.10 23.30
CA ASN A 179 -9.81 -11.08 23.48
C ASN A 179 -9.88 -12.15 22.37
N GLY A 180 -8.97 -12.11 21.38
CA GLY A 180 -8.94 -13.04 20.24
C GLY A 180 -10.06 -12.84 19.20
N ARG A 181 -11.10 -12.04 19.50
CA ARG A 181 -12.26 -11.86 18.61
C ARG A 181 -11.90 -11.13 17.32
N PHE A 182 -11.07 -10.10 17.37
CA PHE A 182 -10.73 -9.32 16.18
C PHE A 182 -9.31 -9.63 15.73
N VAL A 183 -9.14 -9.77 14.42
CA VAL A 183 -7.83 -9.88 13.77
C VAL A 183 -7.62 -8.70 12.81
N TYR A 184 -6.38 -8.24 12.75
CA TYR A 184 -5.92 -7.13 11.93
C TYR A 184 -4.85 -7.61 10.95
N PHE A 185 -5.09 -7.34 9.67
CA PHE A 185 -4.18 -7.65 8.57
C PHE A 185 -3.53 -6.39 8.04
N ALA A 186 -2.28 -6.52 7.57
CA ALA A 186 -1.59 -5.47 6.83
C ALA A 186 -1.22 -6.01 5.45
N SER A 187 -1.52 -5.26 4.39
CA SER A 187 -0.99 -5.53 3.05
C SER A 187 0.24 -4.68 2.75
N ARG A 188 1.11 -5.14 1.83
CA ARG A 188 2.29 -4.35 1.43
C ARG A 188 1.94 -3.03 0.73
N ASP A 189 0.78 -2.94 0.10
CA ASP A 189 0.27 -1.72 -0.56
C ASP A 189 -0.50 -0.79 0.39
N GLY A 190 -0.50 -1.11 1.69
CA GLY A 190 -0.86 -0.22 2.79
C GLY A 190 -2.28 -0.28 3.29
N TRP A 191 -3.06 -1.25 2.84
CA TRP A 191 -4.36 -1.54 3.44
C TRP A 191 -4.22 -2.23 4.78
N ILE A 192 -5.02 -1.77 5.73
CA ILE A 192 -5.24 -2.38 7.03
C ILE A 192 -6.67 -2.86 7.05
N SER A 193 -6.88 -4.13 7.35
CA SER A 193 -8.21 -4.74 7.40
C SER A 193 -8.47 -5.32 8.78
N LYS A 194 -9.63 -4.97 9.36
CA LYS A 194 -10.14 -5.54 10.61
C LYS A 194 -11.20 -6.58 10.28
N PHE A 195 -11.05 -7.79 10.81
CA PHE A 195 -11.99 -8.89 10.64
C PHE A 195 -12.49 -9.38 12.00
N ASP A 196 -13.81 -9.59 12.11
CA ASP A 196 -14.46 -10.18 13.27
C ASP A 196 -14.46 -11.70 13.13
N MET A 197 -13.63 -12.37 13.91
CA MET A 197 -13.50 -13.83 13.92
C MET A 197 -14.81 -14.48 14.35
N TYR A 198 -15.56 -13.91 15.30
CA TYR A 198 -16.80 -14.52 15.79
C TYR A 198 -17.88 -14.58 14.72
N ASN A 199 -18.01 -13.52 13.92
CA ASN A 199 -19.07 -13.38 12.93
C ASN A 199 -18.61 -13.67 11.51
N LEU A 200 -17.33 -13.96 11.31
CA LEU A 200 -16.71 -14.27 10.01
C LEU A 200 -16.90 -13.15 8.98
N LYS A 201 -16.77 -11.89 9.43
CA LYS A 201 -17.05 -10.69 8.61
C LYS A 201 -15.95 -9.64 8.71
N LEU A 202 -15.67 -8.98 7.59
CA LEU A 202 -14.88 -7.74 7.58
C LEU A 202 -15.65 -6.65 8.34
N VAL A 203 -14.95 -5.93 9.21
CA VAL A 203 -15.51 -4.82 10.00
C VAL A 203 -15.22 -3.50 9.29
N ALA A 204 -13.93 -3.24 9.07
CA ALA A 204 -13.46 -2.01 8.46
C ALA A 204 -12.14 -2.22 7.73
N GLU A 205 -11.85 -1.32 6.80
CA GLU A 205 -10.57 -1.24 6.12
C GLU A 205 -10.13 0.23 5.96
N THR A 206 -8.84 0.49 6.09
CA THR A 206 -8.26 1.82 5.87
C THR A 206 -6.89 1.67 5.23
N ARG A 207 -6.55 2.52 4.25
CA ARG A 207 -5.24 2.52 3.61
C ARG A 207 -4.31 3.51 4.32
N ALA A 208 -3.48 2.99 5.22
CA ALA A 208 -2.59 3.77 6.07
C ALA A 208 -1.32 4.27 5.36
N GLY A 209 -0.99 3.76 4.18
CA GLY A 209 0.20 4.14 3.42
C GLY A 209 0.19 3.58 2.01
N ILE A 210 1.30 3.82 1.29
CA ILE A 210 1.52 3.29 -0.07
C ILE A 210 2.39 2.03 -0.02
N ASN A 211 3.32 1.97 0.93
CA ASN A 211 4.16 0.81 1.17
C ASN A 211 4.23 0.55 2.68
N THR A 212 3.57 -0.51 3.14
CA THR A 212 3.47 -0.86 4.56
C THR A 212 4.18 -2.18 4.84
N ARG A 213 4.66 -2.35 6.08
CA ARG A 213 5.35 -3.58 6.50
C ARG A 213 4.70 -4.31 7.65
N ASN A 214 4.31 -3.60 8.68
CA ASN A 214 3.84 -4.23 9.89
C ASN A 214 2.83 -3.33 10.61
N LEU A 215 2.04 -3.94 11.49
CA LEU A 215 1.17 -3.26 12.43
C LEU A 215 1.25 -3.95 13.79
N ALA A 216 0.85 -3.22 14.83
CA ALA A 216 0.59 -3.74 16.17
C ALA A 216 -0.73 -3.18 16.71
N VAL A 217 -1.38 -3.93 17.59
CA VAL A 217 -2.58 -3.51 18.33
C VAL A 217 -2.13 -3.21 19.77
N SER A 218 -2.63 -2.13 20.37
CA SER A 218 -2.30 -1.77 21.75
C SER A 218 -2.83 -2.81 22.74
N GLY A 219 -2.21 -2.87 23.92
CA GLY A 219 -2.57 -3.82 24.98
C GLY A 219 -3.97 -3.60 25.53
N ASP A 220 -4.45 -2.36 25.51
CA ASP A 220 -5.81 -1.97 25.90
C ASP A 220 -6.83 -2.10 24.74
N GLY A 221 -6.38 -2.48 23.54
CA GLY A 221 -7.22 -2.64 22.37
C GLY A 221 -7.80 -1.35 21.80
N ARG A 222 -7.31 -0.16 22.20
CA ARG A 222 -7.76 1.16 21.70
C ARG A 222 -7.15 1.55 20.35
N TYR A 223 -5.94 1.12 20.06
CA TYR A 223 -5.15 1.64 18.95
C TYR A 223 -4.55 0.55 18.07
N VAL A 224 -4.45 0.85 16.77
CA VAL A 224 -3.61 0.11 15.82
C VAL A 224 -2.50 1.03 15.33
N MET A 225 -1.25 0.66 15.59
CA MET A 225 -0.06 1.38 15.12
C MET A 225 0.49 0.70 13.87
N VAL A 226 0.56 1.44 12.76
CA VAL A 226 0.97 0.95 11.45
C VAL A 226 2.32 1.55 11.07
N GLY A 227 3.26 0.70 10.64
CA GLY A 227 4.60 1.10 10.19
C GLY A 227 4.74 1.13 8.67
N ASN A 228 5.02 2.31 8.13
CA ASN A 228 5.17 2.51 6.70
C ASN A 228 6.64 2.62 6.26
N TYR A 229 6.89 2.10 5.06
CA TYR A 229 8.05 2.41 4.22
C TYR A 229 7.77 3.60 3.31
N LEU A 230 6.51 3.86 2.95
CA LEU A 230 6.14 5.00 2.14
C LEU A 230 4.71 5.46 2.50
N PRO A 231 4.52 6.71 2.95
CA PRO A 231 5.57 7.65 3.40
C PRO A 231 6.33 7.13 4.63
N HIS A 232 7.42 7.81 5.03
CA HIS A 232 8.19 7.47 6.24
C HIS A 232 7.43 7.89 7.49
N THR A 233 6.38 7.13 7.82
CA THR A 233 5.44 7.46 8.89
C THR A 233 5.09 6.24 9.72
N LEU A 234 4.74 6.51 10.98
CA LEU A 234 3.85 5.68 11.77
C LEU A 234 2.44 6.28 11.66
N VAL A 235 1.43 5.43 11.58
CA VAL A 235 0.02 5.84 11.55
C VAL A 235 -0.72 5.17 12.69
N VAL A 236 -1.40 5.97 13.50
CA VAL A 236 -2.25 5.52 14.60
C VAL A 236 -3.70 5.53 14.12
N LEU A 237 -4.33 4.37 14.15
CA LEU A 237 -5.73 4.19 13.84
C LEU A 237 -6.51 3.81 15.11
N ASP A 238 -7.78 4.18 15.17
CA ASP A 238 -8.70 3.67 16.18
C ASP A 238 -8.94 2.18 15.92
N ALA A 239 -8.75 1.34 16.93
CA ALA A 239 -8.90 -0.10 16.76
C ALA A 239 -10.37 -0.54 16.57
N SER A 240 -11.35 0.30 16.93
CA SER A 240 -12.77 -0.02 16.77
C SER A 240 -13.19 -0.04 15.29
N ASP A 241 -12.75 0.93 14.49
CA ASP A 241 -13.23 1.17 13.13
C ASP A 241 -12.14 1.52 12.10
N LEU A 242 -10.87 1.54 12.51
CA LEU A 242 -9.71 1.92 11.70
C LEU A 242 -9.72 3.38 11.22
N SER A 243 -10.46 4.27 11.87
CA SER A 243 -10.39 5.70 11.60
C SER A 243 -9.02 6.28 11.98
N LEU A 244 -8.57 7.27 11.23
CA LEU A 244 -7.28 7.92 11.49
C LEU A 244 -7.34 8.75 12.77
N ILE A 245 -6.42 8.47 13.69
CA ILE A 245 -6.20 9.27 14.90
C ILE A 245 -5.01 10.22 14.71
N LYS A 246 -3.87 9.68 14.25
CA LYS A 246 -2.63 10.46 14.18
C LYS A 246 -1.66 9.92 13.15
N ILE A 247 -0.96 10.82 12.48
CA ILE A 247 0.23 10.49 11.68
C ILE A 247 1.45 11.00 12.46
N ILE A 248 2.45 10.15 12.59
CA ILE A 248 3.73 10.47 13.25
C ILE A 248 4.82 10.36 12.18
N PRO A 249 5.38 11.49 11.71
CA PRO A 249 6.54 11.47 10.82
C PRO A 249 7.71 10.76 11.50
N VAL A 250 8.39 9.88 10.76
CA VAL A 250 9.54 9.13 11.27
C VAL A 250 10.81 9.75 10.73
N GLY A 251 11.46 10.54 11.55
CA GLY A 251 12.75 11.17 11.25
C GLY A 251 13.57 11.44 12.50
N ASP A 252 14.84 11.77 12.28
CA ASP A 252 15.73 12.09 13.40
C ASP A 252 15.29 13.38 14.10
N GLU A 253 15.79 13.59 15.31
CA GLU A 253 15.47 14.77 16.13
C GLU A 253 15.74 16.10 15.39
N LYS A 254 16.70 16.09 14.45
CA LYS A 254 17.10 17.26 13.66
C LYS A 254 16.25 17.46 12.39
N GLY A 255 15.38 16.51 12.04
CA GLY A 255 14.59 16.52 10.81
C GLY A 255 15.41 16.41 9.52
N LEU A 256 16.68 15.97 9.61
CA LEU A 256 17.60 15.85 8.48
C LEU A 256 17.48 14.52 7.77
N LYS A 257 17.09 13.48 8.51
CA LYS A 257 16.89 12.12 7.99
C LYS A 257 15.49 11.65 8.33
N SER A 258 14.92 10.85 7.43
CA SER A 258 13.70 10.11 7.67
C SER A 258 13.99 8.60 7.59
N SER A 259 13.09 7.80 8.15
CA SER A 259 13.29 6.35 8.20
C SER A 259 12.03 5.58 7.90
N ARG A 260 12.22 4.49 7.17
CA ARG A 260 11.23 3.44 7.02
C ARG A 260 11.05 2.72 8.35
N VAL A 261 9.82 2.34 8.66
CA VAL A 261 9.50 1.53 9.83
C VAL A 261 9.56 0.05 9.47
N SER A 262 10.48 -0.69 10.09
CA SER A 262 10.67 -2.12 9.83
C SER A 262 9.62 -2.97 10.54
N ALA A 263 9.51 -2.80 11.85
CA ALA A 263 8.59 -3.56 12.68
C ALA A 263 7.96 -2.66 13.74
N VAL A 264 6.72 -2.98 14.08
CA VAL A 264 5.98 -2.39 15.20
C VAL A 264 5.50 -3.54 16.06
N TYR A 265 5.74 -3.44 17.37
CA TYR A 265 5.28 -4.39 18.38
C TYR A 265 4.62 -3.65 19.53
N GLN A 266 3.74 -4.33 20.26
CA GLN A 266 3.26 -3.82 21.53
C GLN A 266 4.17 -4.26 22.67
N ALA A 267 4.33 -3.38 23.67
CA ALA A 267 4.87 -3.67 24.98
C ALA A 267 3.74 -3.45 26.01
N ALA A 268 2.81 -4.40 26.07
CA ALA A 268 1.59 -4.28 26.88
C ALA A 268 1.83 -3.92 28.37
N PRO A 269 2.82 -4.51 29.08
CA PRO A 269 3.09 -4.13 30.48
C PRO A 269 3.53 -2.68 30.68
N ARG A 270 3.92 -2.00 29.60
CA ARG A 270 4.45 -0.62 29.61
C ARG A 270 3.50 0.37 28.95
N ASN A 271 2.31 -0.08 28.55
CA ASN A 271 1.33 0.72 27.81
C ASN A 271 1.93 1.44 26.59
N SER A 272 2.83 0.76 25.85
CA SER A 272 3.56 1.37 24.73
C SER A 272 3.66 0.49 23.49
N PHE A 273 3.97 1.13 22.36
CA PHE A 273 4.45 0.49 21.14
C PHE A 273 5.96 0.63 21.02
N ILE A 274 6.61 -0.37 20.42
CA ILE A 274 8.01 -0.35 20.03
C ILE A 274 8.09 -0.32 18.51
N ALA A 275 8.74 0.69 17.94
CA ALA A 275 8.97 0.83 16.52
C ALA A 275 10.47 0.72 16.21
N ALA A 276 10.84 -0.24 15.37
CA ALA A 276 12.21 -0.43 14.89
C ALA A 276 12.44 0.31 13.58
N LEU A 277 13.37 1.25 13.57
CA LEU A 277 13.66 2.10 12.41
C LEU A 277 14.75 1.48 11.54
N LYS A 278 14.60 1.59 10.22
CA LYS A 278 15.50 0.92 9.26
C LYS A 278 16.69 1.77 8.83
N ASP A 279 16.47 3.07 8.63
CA ASP A 279 17.43 3.98 7.99
C ASP A 279 18.11 4.91 9.01
N ILE A 280 17.61 4.93 10.24
CA ILE A 280 18.16 5.65 11.39
C ILE A 280 18.39 4.61 12.50
N PRO A 281 19.55 4.62 13.20
CA PRO A 281 19.90 3.63 14.22
C PRO A 281 19.17 3.90 15.55
N GLU A 282 17.84 3.93 15.49
CA GLU A 282 16.97 4.24 16.61
C GLU A 282 15.86 3.17 16.76
N VAL A 283 15.43 2.99 18.00
CA VAL A 283 14.21 2.28 18.33
C VAL A 283 13.36 3.24 19.13
N TRP A 284 12.11 3.41 18.73
CA TRP A 284 11.19 4.30 19.41
C TRP A 284 10.27 3.51 20.33
N GLU A 285 10.08 4.03 21.53
CA GLU A 285 9.01 3.62 22.41
C GLU A 285 7.95 4.72 22.47
N ILE A 286 6.72 4.36 22.18
CA ILE A 286 5.62 5.30 22.01
C ILE A 286 4.51 4.88 22.98
N SER A 287 4.37 5.60 24.08
CA SER A 287 3.28 5.37 25.04
C SER A 287 1.93 5.72 24.41
N TYR A 288 0.92 4.94 24.77
CA TYR A 288 -0.48 5.19 24.46
C TYR A 288 -1.33 5.52 25.71
N GLU A 289 -0.67 5.81 26.83
CA GLU A 289 -1.35 6.30 28.04
C GLU A 289 -1.90 7.71 27.83
N ASP A 290 -3.08 7.98 28.40
CA ASP A 290 -3.71 9.30 28.33
C ASP A 290 -2.90 10.37 29.09
N ASP A 291 -2.18 9.97 30.15
CA ASP A 291 -1.27 10.80 30.95
C ASP A 291 0.20 10.33 30.84
N ALA A 292 0.62 10.00 29.61
CA ALA A 292 1.96 9.47 29.32
C ALA A 292 3.08 10.31 29.97
N LYS A 293 3.88 9.64 30.79
CA LYS A 293 5.04 10.24 31.45
C LYS A 293 6.21 10.30 30.48
N PRO A 294 7.18 11.21 30.69
CA PRO A 294 8.40 11.24 29.87
C PRO A 294 9.06 9.85 29.82
N PRO A 295 9.59 9.43 28.67
CA PRO A 295 10.30 8.17 28.58
C PRO A 295 11.51 8.19 29.51
N TYR A 296 11.84 7.04 30.09
CA TYR A 296 13.04 6.89 30.89
C TYR A 296 14.28 7.12 30.00
N THR A 297 15.20 7.98 30.44
CA THR A 297 16.45 8.27 29.73
C THR A 297 17.61 7.51 30.37
N GLY A 298 18.46 6.87 29.56
CA GLY A 298 19.64 6.13 30.03
C GLY A 298 19.41 4.62 30.15
N LEU A 299 20.29 3.94 30.89
CA LEU A 299 20.14 2.50 31.16
C LEU A 299 19.07 2.28 32.24
N VAL A 300 18.04 1.52 31.89
CA VAL A 300 16.90 1.22 32.77
C VAL A 300 16.91 -0.27 33.08
N HIS A 301 17.11 -0.63 34.35
CA HIS A 301 17.13 -2.03 34.79
C HIS A 301 15.72 -2.61 35.02
N ASP A 302 14.76 -1.76 35.40
CA ASP A 302 13.34 -2.09 35.52
C ASP A 302 12.52 -0.84 35.19
N TYR A 303 11.42 -1.02 34.45
CA TYR A 303 10.52 0.05 34.02
C TYR A 303 9.49 0.40 35.09
N ARG A 304 9.32 -0.46 36.10
CA ARG A 304 8.41 -0.24 37.22
C ARG A 304 8.98 0.81 38.17
N LYS A 305 8.10 1.49 38.89
CA LYS A 305 8.50 2.58 39.79
C LYS A 305 8.87 2.10 41.18
N ASP A 306 8.34 0.95 41.57
CA ASP A 306 8.51 0.28 42.86
C ASP A 306 9.69 -0.70 42.87
N SER A 307 10.35 -0.89 41.74
CA SER A 307 11.48 -1.81 41.57
C SER A 307 12.83 -1.24 41.99
N GLY A 308 12.83 -0.25 42.90
CA GLY A 308 14.02 0.37 43.50
C GLY A 308 13.72 0.88 44.89
#